data_AF-A0A3B3TMW0-F1
#
_entry.id   AF-A0A3B3TMW0-F1
#
_cell.length_a   1.000
_cell.length_b   1.000
_cell.length_c   1.000
_cell.angle_alpha   90.00
_cell.angle_beta   90.00
_cell.angle_gamma   90.00
#
_symmetry.space_group_name_H-M   'P 1'
#
loop_
_entity.id
_entity.type
_entity.pdbx_description
1 polymer ?
#
loop_
_entity_poly.entity_id
_entity_poly.type
_entity_poly.pdbx_seq_one_letter_code
_entity_poly.pdbx_strand_id
1 'polypeptide(L)'
;PGESGLRLRPQQEGSGSDLPGRPSDVVETHGPLPQNSSLFMGFAFMLTASPATTTRVSCVGAPDPEAFHYVQTGPYNKPYTESQLQAGGGFILPDFNEEQCKAAYQSLLIADQHCRTRKYLLCLASGVPCVSHIWVRDCCKENKLLNYRNYLLPAGVGPDDAIVEWHPRCSPFKALRVLLVSKKPDELWAQLVTMGGASSVRQHQSDGDIPAGKYDVVVADHTCPPAVERSVTSQEVPIVSPEWLIQSVICGERLGFNSRPQCSSSSSSS
;
A
#
# COMPACT_ATOMS: atom_id res chain seq x y z
N PRO A 1 69.32 -2.45 40.89
CA PRO A 1 68.37 -3.38 41.54
C PRO A 1 66.95 -2.80 41.46
N GLY A 2 66.20 -3.04 40.38
CA GLY A 2 65.25 -4.15 40.27
C GLY A 2 63.91 -3.72 40.91
N GLU A 3 62.73 -3.75 40.29
CA GLU A 3 62.22 -4.49 39.16
C GLU A 3 61.04 -3.75 38.49
N SER A 4 60.84 -4.12 37.25
CA SER A 4 59.76 -3.84 36.31
C SER A 4 58.37 -4.22 36.84
N GLY A 5 57.37 -3.39 36.58
CA GLY A 5 55.96 -3.70 36.84
C GLY A 5 55.05 -3.11 35.75
N LEU A 6 54.90 -3.86 34.66
CA LEU A 6 53.87 -3.64 33.63
C LEU A 6 52.48 -3.73 34.26
N ARG A 7 51.65 -2.68 34.13
CA ARG A 7 50.20 -2.76 34.33
C ARG A 7 49.48 -2.39 33.04
N LEU A 8 48.78 -3.39 32.52
CA LEU A 8 47.95 -3.41 31.32
C LEU A 8 46.85 -2.32 31.39
N ARG A 9 46.67 -1.57 30.29
CA ARG A 9 45.47 -0.76 30.06
C ARG A 9 44.32 -1.69 29.64
N PRO A 10 43.11 -1.58 30.22
CA PRO A 10 41.94 -2.21 29.62
C PRO A 10 41.53 -1.42 28.36
N GLN A 11 41.41 -2.13 27.24
CA GLN A 11 40.53 -1.73 26.15
C GLN A 11 39.07 -1.94 26.57
N GLN A 12 38.23 -0.95 26.35
CA GLN A 12 36.78 -1.10 26.16
C GLN A 12 36.44 -0.04 25.10
N GLU A 13 36.45 -0.40 23.83
CA GLU A 13 35.33 -1.00 23.08
C GLU A 13 34.05 -0.18 23.22
N GLY A 14 33.61 0.30 22.06
CA GLY A 14 32.53 1.26 21.90
C GLY A 14 31.21 0.73 22.43
N SER A 15 30.43 1.66 22.97
CA SER A 15 28.99 1.53 23.06
C SER A 15 28.41 2.71 22.29
N GLY A 16 28.10 2.47 21.02
CA GLY A 16 27.23 3.34 20.25
C GLY A 16 25.84 3.23 20.85
N SER A 17 25.51 4.11 21.79
CA SER A 17 24.13 4.29 22.21
C SER A 17 23.39 5.01 21.10
N ASP A 18 22.53 4.28 20.40
CA ASP A 18 21.39 4.83 19.67
C ASP A 18 20.55 5.66 20.66
N LEU A 19 20.85 6.95 20.73
CA LEU A 19 20.02 7.92 21.42
C LEU A 19 18.79 8.16 20.55
N PRO A 20 17.57 8.21 21.12
CA PRO A 20 16.41 8.70 20.39
C PRO A 20 16.73 10.13 19.91
N GLY A 21 16.63 10.35 18.59
CA GLY A 21 16.97 11.63 17.96
C GLY A 21 16.32 12.81 18.68
N ARG A 22 17.05 13.91 18.81
CA ARG A 22 16.53 15.09 19.52
C ARG A 22 15.31 15.63 18.76
N PRO A 23 14.31 16.24 19.44
CA PRO A 23 13.13 16.81 18.77
C PRO A 23 13.49 17.82 17.67
N SER A 24 14.65 18.48 17.76
CA SER A 24 15.19 19.35 16.69
C SER A 24 15.51 18.59 15.40
N ASP A 25 16.01 17.35 15.49
CA ASP A 25 16.40 16.54 14.32
C ASP A 25 15.16 16.08 13.53
N VAL A 26 14.04 15.85 14.23
CA VAL A 26 12.76 15.45 13.62
C VAL A 26 12.16 16.62 12.84
N VAL A 27 12.20 17.85 13.37
CA VAL A 27 11.64 19.03 12.70
C VAL A 27 12.40 19.38 11.42
N GLU A 28 13.73 19.25 11.42
CA GLU A 28 14.53 19.49 10.21
C GLU A 28 14.18 18.51 9.08
N THR A 29 14.07 17.22 9.44
CA THR A 29 13.88 16.12 8.49
C THR A 29 12.41 15.95 8.04
N HIS A 30 11.44 16.17 8.93
CA HIS A 30 10.01 15.89 8.74
C HIS A 30 9.11 17.13 8.77
N GLY A 31 9.70 18.32 8.94
CA GLY A 31 8.95 19.57 9.09
C GLY A 31 8.37 19.75 10.48
N PRO A 32 7.88 20.95 10.80
CA PRO A 32 7.29 21.25 12.10
C PRO A 32 5.90 20.64 12.25
N LEU A 33 5.34 20.71 13.45
CA LEU A 33 3.89 20.64 13.61
C LEU A 33 3.24 21.88 12.98
N PRO A 34 2.03 21.76 12.41
CA PRO A 34 1.37 22.91 11.80
C PRO A 34 1.06 23.98 12.86
N GLN A 35 1.31 25.24 12.52
CA GLN A 35 0.96 26.36 13.39
C GLN A 35 -0.56 26.65 13.33
N ASN A 36 -1.16 26.41 12.16
CA ASN A 36 -2.61 26.49 11.98
C ASN A 36 -3.28 25.16 12.39
N SER A 37 -4.05 25.19 13.48
CA SER A 37 -4.79 24.03 13.99
C SER A 37 -5.97 23.59 13.11
N SER A 38 -6.26 24.31 12.03
CA SER A 38 -7.29 24.01 11.05
C SER A 38 -6.73 23.73 9.64
N LEU A 39 -5.41 23.59 9.50
CA LEU A 39 -4.72 23.39 8.22
C LEU A 39 -5.31 22.25 7.38
N PHE A 40 -5.73 21.16 8.03
CA PHE A 40 -6.29 19.96 7.42
C PHE A 40 -7.76 19.74 7.82
N MET A 41 -8.44 20.78 8.29
CA MET A 41 -9.83 20.67 8.72
C MET A 41 -10.74 20.23 7.56
N GLY A 42 -11.62 19.26 7.84
CA GLY A 42 -12.52 18.65 6.84
C GLY A 42 -11.89 17.51 6.04
N PHE A 43 -10.59 17.25 6.19
CA PHE A 43 -9.93 16.12 5.57
C PHE A 43 -9.98 14.88 6.47
N ALA A 44 -10.13 13.71 5.86
CA ALA A 44 -9.96 12.41 6.49
C ALA A 44 -8.72 11.71 5.92
N PHE A 45 -7.92 11.12 6.80
CA PHE A 45 -6.63 10.53 6.45
C PHE A 45 -6.55 9.08 6.87
N MET A 46 -6.09 8.24 5.97
CA MET A 46 -5.56 6.93 6.31
C MET A 46 -4.04 6.98 6.19
N LEU A 47 -3.35 6.25 7.06
CA LEU A 47 -1.89 6.11 6.98
C LEU A 47 -1.50 4.64 6.80
N THR A 48 -0.61 4.40 5.85
CA THR A 48 0.05 3.11 5.61
C THR A 48 1.54 3.32 5.38
N ALA A 49 2.32 2.26 5.46
CA ALA A 49 3.75 2.26 5.18
C ALA A 49 4.09 1.03 4.34
N SER A 50 5.05 1.15 3.43
CA SER A 50 5.61 0.01 2.73
C SER A 50 6.28 -0.94 3.74
N PRO A 51 6.09 -2.27 3.64
CA PRO A 51 6.89 -3.20 4.43
C PRO A 51 8.37 -3.01 4.10
N ALA A 52 9.24 -3.04 5.13
CA ALA A 52 10.67 -2.77 5.01
C ALA A 52 11.44 -3.65 4.00
N THR A 53 10.80 -4.71 3.50
CA THR A 53 11.34 -5.67 2.53
C THR A 53 11.25 -5.22 1.08
N THR A 54 10.55 -4.12 0.76
CA THR A 54 10.77 -3.47 -0.54
C THR A 54 12.12 -2.79 -0.47
N THR A 55 13.15 -3.53 -0.86
CA THR A 55 14.51 -3.05 -1.05
C THR A 55 14.41 -1.67 -1.66
N ARG A 56 14.99 -0.69 -0.97
CA ARG A 56 15.04 0.70 -1.38
C ARG A 56 15.41 0.73 -2.85
N VAL A 57 14.43 0.89 -3.73
CA VAL A 57 14.63 1.67 -4.95
C VAL A 57 14.71 3.11 -4.46
N SER A 58 15.78 3.40 -3.70
CA SER A 58 16.50 4.62 -3.94
C SER A 58 16.63 4.69 -5.44
N CYS A 59 16.18 5.78 -6.03
CA CYS A 59 16.38 6.09 -7.43
C CYS A 59 17.90 6.16 -7.67
N VAL A 60 18.57 5.01 -7.76
CA VAL A 60 19.95 4.91 -8.25
C VAL A 60 19.82 4.60 -9.73
N GLY A 61 19.26 5.57 -10.44
CA GLY A 61 19.22 5.62 -11.89
C GLY A 61 19.99 6.85 -12.31
N ALA A 62 21.28 6.67 -12.61
CA ALA A 62 22.23 7.61 -13.23
C ALA A 62 22.40 9.01 -12.59
N PRO A 63 23.62 9.57 -12.55
CA PRO A 63 23.80 10.98 -12.24
C PRO A 63 23.30 11.81 -13.44
N ASP A 64 22.03 12.19 -13.42
CA ASP A 64 21.53 13.27 -14.26
C ASP A 64 21.95 14.61 -13.62
N PRO A 65 22.78 15.44 -14.30
CA PRO A 65 23.18 16.75 -13.79
C PRO A 65 22.02 17.77 -13.68
N GLU A 66 20.82 17.46 -14.15
CA GLU A 66 19.59 18.28 -13.99
C GLU A 66 18.63 17.73 -12.91
N ALA A 67 19.11 16.88 -12.00
CA ALA A 67 18.30 16.36 -10.90
C ALA A 67 17.92 17.48 -9.90
N PHE A 68 16.65 17.91 -9.95
CA PHE A 68 15.99 18.76 -8.97
C PHE A 68 16.48 18.46 -7.55
N HIS A 69 16.91 19.52 -6.84
CA HIS A 69 17.29 19.55 -5.42
C HIS A 69 16.62 18.42 -4.60
N TYR A 70 17.32 17.31 -4.39
CA TYR A 70 16.86 16.28 -3.45
C TYR A 70 16.89 16.90 -2.06
N VAL A 71 15.74 17.37 -1.57
CA VAL A 71 15.61 17.78 -0.17
C VAL A 71 15.93 16.54 0.64
N GLN A 72 16.95 16.63 1.49
CA GLN A 72 17.44 15.54 2.33
C GLN A 72 16.41 15.26 3.43
N THR A 73 15.42 14.44 3.11
CA THR A 73 14.26 14.21 3.97
C THR A 73 14.44 12.91 4.71
N GLY A 74 14.04 12.91 6.00
CA GLY A 74 14.14 11.73 6.84
C GLY A 74 13.27 10.57 6.31
N PRO A 75 13.56 9.33 6.72
CA PRO A 75 12.72 8.18 6.40
C PRO A 75 11.32 8.39 6.99
N TYR A 76 10.28 7.95 6.28
CA TYR A 76 8.90 8.16 6.68
C TYR A 76 8.60 7.74 8.14
N ASN A 77 8.27 8.74 8.96
CA ASN A 77 7.82 8.56 10.32
C ASN A 77 6.29 8.66 10.40
N LYS A 78 5.61 7.51 10.32
CA LYS A 78 4.14 7.43 10.35
C LYS A 78 3.51 8.04 11.62
N PRO A 79 3.96 7.70 12.85
CA PRO A 79 3.43 8.33 14.06
C PRO A 79 3.57 9.86 14.08
N TYR A 80 4.70 10.38 13.59
CA TYR A 80 4.91 11.83 13.52
C TYR A 80 4.02 12.49 12.47
N THR A 81 3.89 11.88 11.31
CA THR A 81 2.97 12.34 10.24
C THR A 81 1.53 12.36 10.74
N GLU A 82 1.10 11.35 11.50
CA GLU A 82 -0.20 11.31 12.15
C GLU A 82 -0.39 12.47 13.13
N SER A 83 0.62 12.74 13.96
CA SER A 83 0.62 13.87 14.90
C SER A 83 0.52 15.22 14.17
N GLN A 84 1.20 15.40 13.04
CA GLN A 84 1.10 16.61 12.21
C GLN A 84 -0.32 16.81 11.67
N LEU A 85 -0.93 15.74 11.14
CA LEU A 85 -2.29 15.78 10.60
C LEU A 85 -3.33 16.11 11.69
N GLN A 86 -3.23 15.45 12.85
CA GLN A 86 -4.12 15.69 13.99
C GLN A 86 -3.97 17.11 14.55
N ALA A 87 -2.73 17.59 14.70
CA ALA A 87 -2.46 18.96 15.16
C ALA A 87 -3.06 20.02 14.23
N GLY A 88 -3.15 19.73 12.93
CA GLY A 88 -3.79 20.60 11.93
C GLY A 88 -5.30 20.37 11.76
N GLY A 89 -5.95 19.59 12.63
CA GLY A 89 -7.41 19.37 12.57
C GLY A 89 -7.87 18.31 11.58
N GLY A 90 -6.96 17.49 11.06
CA GLY A 90 -7.27 16.34 10.20
C GLY A 90 -7.85 15.16 10.99
N PHE A 91 -8.81 14.46 10.41
CA PHE A 91 -9.42 13.28 11.02
C PHE A 91 -8.68 12.00 10.62
N ILE A 92 -8.22 11.21 11.59
CA ILE A 92 -7.47 9.98 11.32
C ILE A 92 -8.39 8.76 11.32
N LEU A 93 -8.39 8.04 10.20
CA LEU A 93 -9.10 6.80 9.99
C LEU A 93 -8.20 5.60 10.33
N PRO A 94 -8.57 4.77 11.33
CA PRO A 94 -7.78 3.59 11.69
C PRO A 94 -7.79 2.53 10.58
N ASP A 95 -8.87 2.43 9.82
CA ASP A 95 -9.00 1.59 8.62
C ASP A 95 -9.93 2.25 7.60
N PHE A 96 -10.01 1.68 6.40
CA PHE A 96 -10.88 2.14 5.34
C PHE A 96 -12.35 2.09 5.77
N ASN A 97 -13.02 3.23 5.66
CA ASN A 97 -14.45 3.35 5.93
C ASN A 97 -15.09 4.23 4.84
N GLU A 98 -15.93 3.63 4.00
CA GLU A 98 -16.52 4.32 2.86
C GLU A 98 -17.46 5.46 3.27
N GLU A 99 -18.21 5.30 4.36
CA GLU A 99 -19.16 6.31 4.86
C GLU A 99 -18.42 7.55 5.34
N GLN A 100 -17.37 7.37 6.14
CA GLN A 100 -16.52 8.47 6.61
C GLN A 100 -15.76 9.13 5.47
N CYS A 101 -15.34 8.34 4.46
CA CYS A 101 -14.70 8.89 3.27
C CYS A 101 -15.65 9.78 2.45
N LYS A 102 -16.94 9.43 2.39
CA LYS A 102 -17.99 10.22 1.72
C LYS A 102 -18.44 11.44 2.54
N ALA A 103 -18.38 11.34 3.87
CA ALA A 103 -18.77 12.41 4.78
C ALA A 103 -17.70 13.51 4.90
N ALA A 104 -16.42 13.16 4.71
CA ALA A 104 -15.32 14.12 4.70
C ALA A 104 -15.38 15.01 3.44
N TYR A 105 -14.84 16.22 3.53
CA TYR A 105 -14.66 17.08 2.35
C TYR A 105 -13.68 16.45 1.36
N GLN A 106 -12.60 15.87 1.88
CA GLN A 106 -11.61 15.16 1.09
C GLN A 106 -11.00 14.02 1.91
N SER A 107 -10.89 12.84 1.31
CA SER A 107 -10.18 11.70 1.90
C SER A 107 -8.86 11.46 1.18
N LEU A 108 -7.80 11.19 1.92
CA LEU A 108 -6.47 10.89 1.36
C LEU A 108 -5.83 9.71 2.10
N LEU A 109 -5.09 8.88 1.37
CA LEU A 109 -4.16 7.93 1.97
C LEU A 109 -2.75 8.52 1.94
N ILE A 110 -2.07 8.51 3.09
CA ILE A 110 -0.68 8.97 3.21
C ILE A 110 0.26 7.76 3.34
N ALA A 111 1.31 7.74 2.51
CA ALA A 111 2.35 6.71 2.54
C ALA A 111 3.73 7.27 2.14
N ASP A 112 4.76 6.44 2.33
CA ASP A 112 6.12 6.66 1.84
C ASP A 112 6.24 6.45 0.33
N GLN A 113 5.64 5.36 -0.16
CA GLN A 113 5.67 4.95 -1.56
C GLN A 113 4.41 4.12 -1.90
N HIS A 114 4.29 3.72 -3.16
CA HIS A 114 3.27 2.73 -3.55
C HIS A 114 3.55 1.39 -2.83
N CYS A 115 2.50 0.74 -2.36
CA CYS A 115 2.62 -0.53 -1.62
C CYS A 115 1.35 -1.38 -1.77
N ARG A 116 1.46 -2.68 -1.47
CA ARG A 116 0.36 -3.64 -1.61
C ARG A 116 -0.38 -3.91 -0.29
N THR A 117 -0.46 -2.90 0.57
CA THR A 117 -1.17 -3.02 1.85
C THR A 117 -2.68 -2.94 1.64
N ARG A 118 -3.46 -3.52 2.55
CA ARG A 118 -4.94 -3.48 2.54
C ARG A 118 -5.46 -2.06 2.29
N LYS A 119 -5.04 -1.08 3.10
CA LYS A 119 -5.48 0.31 2.96
C LYS A 119 -5.17 0.89 1.59
N TYR A 120 -3.99 0.60 1.04
CA TYR A 120 -3.57 1.10 -0.27
C TYR A 120 -4.49 0.58 -1.38
N LEU A 121 -4.70 -0.73 -1.42
CA LEU A 121 -5.56 -1.36 -2.44
C LEU A 121 -7.02 -0.92 -2.32
N LEU A 122 -7.55 -0.79 -1.09
CA LEU A 122 -8.91 -0.29 -0.87
C LEU A 122 -9.06 1.18 -1.30
N CYS A 123 -8.04 2.01 -1.09
CA CYS A 123 -8.04 3.40 -1.56
C CYS A 123 -8.03 3.48 -3.09
N LEU A 124 -7.21 2.68 -3.77
CA LEU A 124 -7.22 2.61 -5.23
C LEU A 124 -8.58 2.18 -5.78
N ALA A 125 -9.14 1.08 -5.25
CA ALA A 125 -10.43 0.56 -5.70
C ALA A 125 -11.59 1.54 -5.45
N SER A 126 -11.50 2.38 -4.42
CA SER A 126 -12.48 3.43 -4.11
C SER A 126 -12.16 4.79 -4.76
N GLY A 127 -11.02 4.93 -5.44
CA GLY A 127 -10.56 6.19 -6.01
C GLY A 127 -10.17 7.25 -4.99
N VAL A 128 -9.88 6.87 -3.74
CA VAL A 128 -9.25 7.75 -2.76
C VAL A 128 -7.79 7.99 -3.19
N PRO A 129 -7.34 9.24 -3.33
CA PRO A 129 -5.97 9.53 -3.75
C PRO A 129 -4.92 9.00 -2.76
N CYS A 130 -3.90 8.34 -3.28
CA CYS A 130 -2.71 7.93 -2.53
C CYS A 130 -1.65 9.00 -2.68
N VAL A 131 -1.22 9.60 -1.57
CA VAL A 131 -0.39 10.80 -1.55
C VAL A 131 0.86 10.54 -0.70
N SER A 132 1.99 11.09 -1.14
CA SER A 132 3.25 11.00 -0.41
C SER A 132 3.19 11.79 0.90
N HIS A 133 3.75 11.24 1.98
CA HIS A 133 3.93 11.94 3.27
C HIS A 133 4.71 13.25 3.16
N ILE A 134 5.50 13.42 2.09
CA ILE A 134 6.18 14.67 1.73
C ILE A 134 5.18 15.84 1.61
N TRP A 135 3.95 15.58 1.14
CA TRP A 135 2.89 16.58 1.07
C TRP A 135 2.53 17.13 2.46
N VAL A 136 2.43 16.26 3.47
CA VAL A 136 2.12 16.66 4.85
C VAL A 136 3.23 17.54 5.40
N ARG A 137 4.50 17.10 5.23
CA ARG A 137 5.67 17.88 5.61
C ARG A 137 5.63 19.28 5.01
N ASP A 138 5.44 19.38 3.70
CA ASP A 138 5.50 20.66 2.99
C ASP A 138 4.32 21.57 3.38
N CYS A 139 3.12 21.00 3.56
CA CYS A 139 1.99 21.76 4.08
C CYS A 139 2.28 22.34 5.48
N CYS A 140 2.90 21.55 6.37
CA CYS A 140 3.27 22.01 7.70
C CYS A 140 4.42 23.03 7.68
N LYS A 141 5.42 22.85 6.81
CA LYS A 141 6.55 23.78 6.64
C LYS A 141 6.10 25.14 6.09
N GLU A 142 5.22 25.14 5.09
CA GLU A 142 4.69 26.36 4.49
C GLU A 142 3.47 26.93 5.25
N ASN A 143 2.96 26.19 6.24
CA ASN A 143 1.73 26.48 6.98
C ASN A 143 0.54 26.77 6.03
N LYS A 144 0.47 26.01 4.93
CA LYS A 144 -0.47 26.22 3.82
C LYS A 144 -0.90 24.88 3.25
N LEU A 145 -2.18 24.74 2.92
CA LEU A 145 -2.68 23.55 2.26
C LEU A 145 -2.23 23.56 0.79
N LEU A 146 -1.26 22.71 0.46
CA LEU A 146 -0.72 22.56 -0.89
C LEU A 146 -1.60 21.64 -1.74
N ASN A 147 -1.47 21.75 -3.06
CA ASN A 147 -2.19 20.88 -3.98
C ASN A 147 -1.63 19.44 -3.91
N TYR A 148 -2.39 18.53 -3.30
CA TYR A 148 -2.00 17.12 -3.14
C TYR A 148 -1.78 16.39 -4.47
N ARG A 149 -2.34 16.88 -5.59
CA ARG A 149 -2.16 16.26 -6.92
C ARG A 149 -0.70 16.25 -7.38
N ASN A 150 0.12 17.16 -6.88
CA ASN A 150 1.55 17.21 -7.17
C ASN A 150 2.37 16.18 -6.39
N TYR A 151 1.71 15.42 -5.50
CA TYR A 151 2.33 14.46 -4.59
C TYR A 151 1.67 13.07 -4.68
N LEU A 152 0.94 12.80 -5.77
CA LEU A 152 0.32 11.49 -6.00
C LEU A 152 1.40 10.42 -6.07
N LEU A 153 1.16 9.32 -5.36
CA LEU A 153 1.95 8.12 -5.45
C LEU A 153 1.40 7.25 -6.59
N PRO A 154 2.25 6.51 -7.32
CA PRO A 154 1.80 5.58 -8.36
C PRO A 154 0.80 4.56 -7.82
N ALA A 155 -0.14 4.08 -8.64
CA ALA A 155 -1.05 3.01 -8.23
C ALA A 155 -0.30 1.72 -7.84
N GLY A 156 0.82 1.44 -8.50
CA GLY A 156 1.68 0.31 -8.15
C GLY A 156 2.55 -0.14 -9.31
N VAL A 157 3.01 -1.38 -9.23
CA VAL A 157 3.76 -2.06 -10.29
C VAL A 157 2.80 -2.97 -11.04
N GLY A 158 2.68 -2.77 -12.35
CA GLY A 158 1.83 -3.56 -13.24
C GLY A 158 2.38 -4.96 -13.53
N PRO A 159 1.67 -5.76 -14.33
CA PRO A 159 2.07 -7.14 -14.67
C PRO A 159 3.38 -7.25 -15.47
N ASP A 160 3.79 -6.16 -16.13
CA ASP A 160 4.99 -6.04 -16.97
C ASP A 160 6.15 -5.35 -16.23
N ASP A 161 6.08 -5.26 -14.90
CA ASP A 161 7.00 -4.55 -14.03
C ASP A 161 7.09 -3.02 -14.28
N ALA A 162 6.18 -2.46 -15.08
CA ALA A 162 6.09 -1.02 -15.28
C ALA A 162 5.37 -0.32 -14.11
N ILE A 163 5.80 0.89 -13.79
CA ILE A 163 5.10 1.75 -12.83
C ILE A 163 3.79 2.23 -13.46
N VAL A 164 2.68 1.95 -12.78
CA VAL A 164 1.35 2.45 -13.15
C VAL A 164 1.06 3.70 -12.34
N GLU A 165 0.89 4.82 -13.03
CA GLU A 165 0.52 6.09 -12.40
C GLU A 165 -0.87 6.03 -11.76
N TRP A 166 -1.08 6.86 -10.75
CA TRP A 166 -2.40 6.95 -10.13
C TRP A 166 -3.46 7.36 -11.16
N HIS A 167 -4.59 6.67 -11.11
CA HIS A 167 -5.75 6.97 -11.94
C HIS A 167 -7.00 7.19 -11.06
N PRO A 168 -7.99 7.96 -11.54
CA PRO A 168 -9.27 8.09 -10.88
C PRO A 168 -9.98 6.76 -10.66
N ARG A 169 -11.11 6.79 -9.93
CA ARG A 169 -11.93 5.60 -9.66
C ARG A 169 -12.26 4.87 -10.97
N CYS A 170 -11.86 3.61 -11.03
CA CYS A 170 -12.22 2.69 -12.10
C CYS A 170 -13.15 1.59 -11.58
N SER A 171 -13.76 0.83 -12.49
CA SER A 171 -14.60 -0.32 -12.16
C SER A 171 -14.13 -1.56 -12.92
N PRO A 172 -12.93 -2.10 -12.61
CA PRO A 172 -12.36 -3.25 -13.33
C PRO A 172 -13.27 -4.47 -13.28
N PHE A 173 -14.10 -4.60 -12.24
CA PHE A 173 -14.98 -5.74 -12.04
C PHE A 173 -16.44 -5.44 -12.42
N LYS A 174 -16.70 -4.35 -13.15
CA LYS A 174 -18.05 -3.92 -13.55
C LYS A 174 -18.90 -5.08 -14.09
N ALA A 175 -20.04 -5.29 -13.46
CA ALA A 175 -21.03 -6.30 -13.84
C ALA A 175 -20.58 -7.77 -13.71
N LEU A 176 -19.45 -8.07 -13.05
CA LEU A 176 -19.04 -9.46 -12.80
C LEU A 176 -19.80 -10.05 -11.60
N ARG A 177 -20.08 -11.35 -11.70
CA ARG A 177 -20.52 -12.21 -10.59
C ARG A 177 -19.33 -13.07 -10.18
N VAL A 178 -18.74 -12.73 -9.05
CA VAL A 178 -17.46 -13.32 -8.61
C VAL A 178 -17.69 -14.30 -7.47
N LEU A 179 -17.09 -15.49 -7.61
CA LEU A 179 -16.97 -16.45 -6.51
C LEU A 179 -15.57 -16.38 -5.92
N LEU A 180 -15.46 -16.12 -4.62
CA LEU A 180 -14.23 -16.17 -3.87
C LEU A 180 -14.13 -17.51 -3.15
N VAL A 181 -13.09 -18.28 -3.44
CA VAL A 181 -12.83 -19.59 -2.82
C VAL A 181 -11.53 -19.50 -2.04
N SER A 182 -11.62 -19.61 -0.71
CA SER A 182 -10.45 -19.70 0.17
C SER A 182 -10.82 -20.43 1.45
N LYS A 183 -9.83 -21.08 2.08
CA LYS A 183 -10.01 -21.74 3.38
C LYS A 183 -10.34 -20.78 4.52
N LYS A 184 -9.92 -19.53 4.41
CA LYS A 184 -10.23 -18.49 5.41
C LYS A 184 -10.95 -17.33 4.70
N PRO A 185 -12.02 -16.79 5.30
CA PRO A 185 -12.63 -15.60 4.76
C PRO A 185 -11.61 -14.47 4.80
N ASP A 186 -11.37 -13.87 3.64
CA ASP A 186 -10.56 -12.67 3.50
C ASP A 186 -11.47 -11.56 2.98
N GLU A 187 -11.74 -10.61 3.86
CA GLU A 187 -12.60 -9.46 3.55
C GLU A 187 -11.99 -8.57 2.48
N LEU A 188 -10.66 -8.55 2.33
CA LEU A 188 -9.99 -7.70 1.35
C LEU A 188 -10.49 -8.01 -0.06
N TRP A 189 -10.48 -9.27 -0.46
CA TRP A 189 -10.91 -9.66 -1.81
C TRP A 189 -12.37 -9.32 -2.05
N ALA A 190 -13.23 -9.57 -1.05
CA ALA A 190 -14.64 -9.22 -1.16
C ALA A 190 -14.85 -7.71 -1.32
N GLN A 191 -14.12 -6.90 -0.56
CA GLN A 191 -14.18 -5.45 -0.66
C GLN A 191 -13.62 -4.94 -1.99
N LEU A 192 -12.49 -5.45 -2.48
CA LEU A 192 -11.93 -5.04 -3.77
C LEU A 192 -12.87 -5.37 -4.93
N VAL A 193 -13.46 -6.56 -4.92
CA VAL A 193 -14.46 -6.99 -5.91
C VAL A 193 -15.68 -6.06 -5.89
N THR A 194 -16.20 -5.78 -4.69
CA THR A 194 -17.39 -4.94 -4.50
C THR A 194 -17.13 -3.50 -4.95
N MET A 195 -16.04 -2.89 -4.49
CA MET A 195 -15.69 -1.50 -4.83
C MET A 195 -15.30 -1.35 -6.30
N GLY A 196 -14.69 -2.38 -6.91
CA GLY A 196 -14.41 -2.42 -8.34
C GLY A 196 -15.65 -2.63 -9.22
N GLY A 197 -16.86 -2.63 -8.65
CA GLY A 197 -18.12 -2.56 -9.39
C GLY A 197 -18.75 -3.91 -9.77
N ALA A 198 -18.35 -4.99 -9.10
CA ALA A 198 -18.99 -6.29 -9.30
C ALA A 198 -20.48 -6.26 -8.96
N SER A 199 -21.28 -7.00 -9.73
CA SER A 199 -22.72 -7.16 -9.47
C SER A 199 -23.00 -8.06 -8.28
N SER A 200 -22.14 -9.05 -8.02
CA SER A 200 -22.25 -9.89 -6.85
C SER A 200 -20.90 -10.48 -6.47
N VAL A 201 -20.71 -10.67 -5.17
CA VAL A 201 -19.58 -11.41 -4.60
C VAL A 201 -20.10 -12.46 -3.63
N ARG A 202 -19.61 -13.68 -3.76
CA ARG A 202 -19.94 -14.78 -2.85
C ARG A 202 -18.65 -15.41 -2.36
N GLN A 203 -18.53 -15.60 -1.05
CA GLN A 203 -17.45 -16.39 -0.46
C GLN A 203 -17.92 -17.84 -0.29
N HIS A 204 -17.08 -18.79 -0.70
CA HIS A 204 -17.34 -20.22 -0.60
C HIS A 204 -16.18 -20.90 0.15
N GLN A 205 -16.53 -21.67 1.17
CA GLN A 205 -15.58 -22.30 2.09
C GLN A 205 -15.73 -23.83 2.15
N SER A 206 -16.66 -24.39 1.37
CA SER A 206 -16.98 -25.82 1.39
C SER A 206 -16.55 -26.50 0.10
N ASP A 207 -16.66 -27.82 0.07
CA ASP A 207 -16.43 -28.65 -1.12
C ASP A 207 -17.71 -28.81 -1.96
N GLY A 208 -18.71 -27.96 -1.74
CA GLY A 208 -20.01 -28.05 -2.37
C GLY A 208 -19.97 -27.72 -3.85
N ASP A 209 -20.90 -28.30 -4.61
CA ASP A 209 -21.02 -28.01 -6.04
C ASP A 209 -21.39 -26.55 -6.30
N ILE A 210 -20.79 -26.00 -7.36
CA ILE A 210 -21.03 -24.64 -7.80
C ILE A 210 -22.16 -24.65 -8.83
N PRO A 211 -23.27 -23.93 -8.60
CA PRO A 211 -24.39 -23.92 -9.54
C PRO A 211 -23.98 -23.37 -10.92
N ALA A 212 -24.38 -24.09 -11.98
CA ALA A 212 -24.13 -23.72 -13.36
C ALA A 212 -24.63 -22.32 -13.72
N GLY A 213 -23.80 -21.56 -14.45
CA GLY A 213 -24.15 -20.24 -15.00
C GLY A 213 -24.30 -19.12 -13.97
N LYS A 214 -23.94 -19.37 -12.70
CA LYS A 214 -24.12 -18.41 -11.60
C LYS A 214 -23.01 -17.36 -11.48
N TYR A 215 -21.78 -17.72 -11.85
CA TYR A 215 -20.60 -16.89 -11.69
C TYR A 215 -19.87 -16.73 -13.02
N ASP A 216 -19.26 -15.57 -13.23
CA ASP A 216 -18.50 -15.23 -14.43
C ASP A 216 -17.00 -15.52 -14.25
N VAL A 217 -16.52 -15.52 -13.00
CA VAL A 217 -15.12 -15.80 -12.65
C VAL A 217 -15.03 -16.34 -11.22
N VAL A 218 -14.10 -17.26 -11.00
CA VAL A 218 -13.74 -17.77 -9.69
C VAL A 218 -12.36 -17.26 -9.31
N VAL A 219 -12.24 -16.59 -8.17
CA VAL A 219 -10.96 -16.21 -7.59
C VAL A 219 -10.62 -17.22 -6.51
N ALA A 220 -9.52 -17.95 -6.70
CA ALA A 220 -9.07 -18.97 -5.76
C ALA A 220 -7.54 -18.93 -5.61
N ASP A 221 -7.07 -19.25 -4.40
CA ASP A 221 -5.66 -19.49 -4.14
C ASP A 221 -5.31 -20.98 -4.34
N HIS A 222 -4.07 -21.37 -4.01
CA HIS A 222 -3.59 -22.76 -4.07
C HIS A 222 -4.33 -23.70 -3.10
N THR A 223 -5.22 -23.19 -2.25
CA THR A 223 -6.03 -23.97 -1.31
C THR A 223 -7.41 -24.34 -1.85
N CYS A 224 -7.69 -24.00 -3.12
CA CYS A 224 -8.91 -24.36 -3.83
C CYS A 224 -9.21 -25.88 -3.76
N PRO A 225 -10.42 -26.30 -3.33
CA PRO A 225 -10.78 -27.71 -3.32
C PRO A 225 -10.84 -28.32 -4.74
N PRO A 226 -10.32 -29.54 -4.95
CA PRO A 226 -10.38 -30.21 -6.27
C PRO A 226 -11.79 -30.49 -6.79
N ALA A 227 -12.80 -30.54 -5.89
CA ALA A 227 -14.20 -30.65 -6.27
C ALA A 227 -14.69 -29.37 -6.96
N VAL A 228 -14.38 -28.22 -6.36
CA VAL A 228 -14.70 -26.89 -6.88
C VAL A 228 -13.99 -26.66 -8.21
N GLU A 229 -12.69 -26.96 -8.29
CA GLU A 229 -11.92 -26.79 -9.53
C GLU A 229 -12.50 -27.60 -10.70
N ARG A 230 -12.85 -28.88 -10.47
CA ARG A 230 -13.50 -29.74 -11.49
C ARG A 230 -14.87 -29.22 -11.90
N SER A 231 -15.67 -28.76 -10.94
CA SER A 231 -17.02 -28.24 -11.17
C SER A 231 -17.00 -26.95 -12.01
N VAL A 232 -16.02 -26.08 -11.76
CA VAL A 232 -15.85 -24.80 -12.47
C VAL A 232 -15.27 -25.02 -13.87
N THR A 233 -14.31 -25.95 -14.00
CA THR A 233 -13.70 -26.32 -15.28
C THR A 233 -14.72 -26.93 -16.23
N SER A 234 -15.62 -27.79 -15.75
CA SER A 234 -16.69 -28.38 -16.59
C SER A 234 -17.73 -27.36 -17.05
N GLN A 235 -17.82 -26.21 -16.39
CA GLN A 235 -18.69 -25.09 -16.72
C GLN A 235 -17.99 -24.02 -17.58
N GLU A 236 -16.72 -24.23 -17.96
CA GLU A 236 -15.89 -23.27 -18.70
C GLU A 236 -15.74 -21.90 -18.01
N VAL A 237 -15.90 -21.86 -16.68
CA VAL A 237 -15.72 -20.63 -15.91
C VAL A 237 -14.23 -20.44 -15.59
N PRO A 238 -13.64 -19.25 -15.84
CA PRO A 238 -12.24 -19.02 -15.57
C PRO A 238 -11.92 -19.01 -14.06
N ILE A 239 -10.81 -19.66 -13.70
CA ILE A 239 -10.23 -19.62 -12.35
C ILE A 239 -8.99 -18.71 -12.39
N VAL A 240 -8.97 -17.69 -11.54
CA VAL A 240 -7.87 -16.73 -11.40
C VAL A 240 -7.37 -16.67 -9.96
N SER A 241 -6.14 -16.20 -9.77
CA SER A 241 -5.57 -16.01 -8.43
C SER A 241 -5.99 -14.66 -7.83
N PRO A 242 -5.85 -14.46 -6.50
CA PRO A 242 -6.06 -13.15 -5.87
C PRO A 242 -5.16 -12.04 -6.46
N GLU A 243 -4.01 -12.42 -7.02
CA GLU A 243 -3.10 -11.49 -7.71
C GLU A 243 -3.78 -10.80 -8.90
N TRP A 244 -4.67 -11.48 -9.62
CA TRP A 244 -5.47 -10.89 -10.69
C TRP A 244 -6.35 -9.74 -10.20
N LEU A 245 -6.90 -9.84 -8.97
CA LEU A 245 -7.67 -8.75 -8.37
C LEU A 245 -6.78 -7.54 -8.09
N ILE A 246 -5.61 -7.78 -7.49
CA ILE A 246 -4.69 -6.68 -7.16
C ILE A 246 -4.23 -5.97 -8.43
N GLN A 247 -3.78 -6.72 -9.44
CA GLN A 247 -3.28 -6.16 -10.69
C GLN A 247 -4.39 -5.42 -11.46
N SER A 248 -5.61 -5.95 -11.48
CA SER A 248 -6.75 -5.25 -12.10
C SER A 248 -7.10 -3.94 -11.38
N VAL A 249 -6.90 -3.87 -10.06
CA VAL A 249 -7.08 -2.64 -9.28
C VAL A 249 -5.94 -1.64 -9.53
N ILE A 250 -4.68 -2.11 -9.61
CA ILE A 250 -3.50 -1.28 -9.89
C ILE A 250 -3.56 -0.69 -11.31
N CYS A 251 -3.95 -1.48 -12.31
CA CYS A 251 -4.09 -1.03 -13.69
C CYS A 251 -5.36 -0.22 -13.94
N GLY A 252 -6.35 -0.29 -13.03
CA GLY A 252 -7.65 0.35 -13.19
C GLY A 252 -8.53 -0.28 -14.28
N GLU A 253 -8.21 -1.48 -14.75
CA GLU A 253 -8.94 -2.16 -15.81
C GLU A 253 -9.05 -3.67 -15.57
N ARG A 254 -9.96 -4.32 -16.30
CA ARG A 254 -10.11 -5.77 -16.21
C ARG A 254 -8.99 -6.46 -16.98
N LEU A 255 -8.07 -7.09 -16.28
CA LEU A 255 -7.06 -7.91 -16.92
C LEU A 255 -7.66 -9.21 -17.48
N GLY A 256 -7.01 -9.76 -18.50
CA GLY A 256 -7.37 -11.06 -19.05
C GLY A 256 -7.29 -12.18 -18.00
N PHE A 257 -8.20 -13.15 -18.07
CA PHE A 257 -8.26 -14.25 -17.10
C PHE A 257 -7.05 -15.21 -17.18
N ASN A 258 -6.28 -15.13 -18.28
CA ASN A 258 -5.07 -15.94 -18.50
C ASN A 258 -3.78 -15.21 -18.10
N SER A 259 -3.87 -14.01 -17.53
CA SER A 259 -2.72 -13.25 -17.02
C SER A 259 -2.21 -13.91 -15.73
N ARG A 260 -1.61 -15.09 -15.84
CA ARG A 260 -0.86 -15.71 -14.75
C ARG A 260 0.38 -14.86 -14.53
N PRO A 261 0.63 -14.37 -13.31
CA PRO A 261 1.99 -14.00 -12.92
C PRO A 261 2.83 -15.25 -13.11
N GLN A 262 3.95 -15.15 -13.81
CA GLN A 262 4.91 -16.24 -13.87
C GLN A 262 5.40 -16.48 -12.43
N CYS A 263 4.81 -17.46 -11.73
CA CYS A 263 5.50 -18.09 -10.61
C CYS A 263 6.77 -18.68 -11.24
N SER A 264 7.89 -18.02 -10.99
CA SER A 264 9.22 -18.46 -11.40
C SER A 264 9.48 -19.86 -10.88
N SER A 265 9.17 -20.87 -11.71
CA SER A 265 9.64 -22.23 -11.54
C SER A 265 11.01 -22.33 -12.22
N SER A 266 12.07 -22.00 -11.49
CA SER A 266 13.42 -22.43 -11.85
C SER A 266 14.41 -22.19 -10.72
N SER A 267 14.44 -23.10 -9.75
CA SER A 267 15.71 -23.56 -9.15
C SER A 267 15.54 -24.99 -8.66
N SER A 268 15.36 -25.93 -9.58
CA SER A 268 15.84 -27.30 -9.36
C SER A 268 17.33 -27.28 -9.69
N SER A 269 18.15 -27.05 -8.68
CA SER A 269 19.59 -27.31 -8.78
C SER A 269 19.80 -28.80 -8.52
N SER A 270 20.27 -29.50 -9.55
CA SER A 270 20.92 -30.81 -9.43
C SER A 270 22.21 -30.70 -8.62
#